data_AF-A0A8C5XB88-F1
#
_entry.id   AF-A0A8C5XB88-F1
#
_cell.length_a   1.000
_cell.length_b   1.000
_cell.length_c   1.000
_cell.angle_alpha   90.00
_cell.angle_beta   90.00
_cell.angle_gamma   90.00
#
_symmetry.space_group_name_H-M   'P 1'
#
loop_
_entity.id
_entity.type
_entity.pdbx_description
1 polymer ?
#
loop_
_entity_poly.entity_id
_entity_poly.type
_entity_poly.pdbx_seq_one_letter_code
_entity_poly.pdbx_strand_id
1 'polypeptide(L)'
;MIIYRDLISHDEMFSDIYKIREIADGLCLEVEGKMVSRTEGNIDDSLIGGNASAEGPEGEGTESTVITGVDIVMNHHLQETSFTKEAYKKYIKDYMKSIKGKLEEQRPERVKPFMTGAAEQIKHILANFKNYQFFIGENMNPDGMVALLDYREDGVTPYMIFFKDGLEMEKCVSMSNLACPPPVLYNSVVVTFLNGWGLGEDTVWDMRFKSLSSFIGMLSCLF
;
A
#
# COMPACT_ATOMS: atom_id res chain seq x y z
N MET A 1 8.03 -7.28 8.33
CA MET A 1 6.87 -7.08 7.45
C MET A 1 7.31 -6.14 6.35
N ILE A 2 7.04 -6.51 5.11
CA ILE A 2 7.32 -5.71 3.92
C ILE A 2 5.97 -5.26 3.38
N ILE A 3 5.87 -3.97 3.15
CA ILE A 3 4.68 -3.33 2.58
C ILE A 3 5.01 -2.96 1.15
N TYR A 4 4.11 -3.30 0.22
CA TYR A 4 4.20 -2.94 -1.18
C TYR A 4 3.29 -1.74 -1.43
N ARG A 5 3.91 -0.60 -1.74
CA ARG A 5 3.22 0.65 -2.02
C ARG A 5 3.24 0.98 -3.50
N ASP A 6 2.18 1.60 -4.01
CA ASP A 6 2.21 2.13 -5.37
C ASP A 6 3.26 3.24 -5.49
N LEU A 7 4.04 3.20 -6.57
CA LEU A 7 5.09 4.18 -6.82
C LEU A 7 4.54 5.59 -7.11
N ILE A 8 3.29 5.69 -7.56
CA ILE A 8 2.65 6.96 -7.94
C ILE A 8 1.78 7.51 -6.81
N SER A 9 0.82 6.71 -6.29
CA SER A 9 -0.06 7.18 -5.22
C SER A 9 0.54 7.07 -3.83
N HIS A 10 1.59 6.26 -3.65
CA HIS A 10 2.18 5.90 -2.36
C HIS A 10 1.21 5.15 -1.42
N ASP A 11 0.09 4.66 -1.95
CA ASP A 11 -0.88 3.85 -1.21
C ASP A 11 -0.34 2.45 -0.98
N GLU A 12 -0.67 1.88 0.18
CA GLU A 12 -0.42 0.48 0.47
C GLU A 12 -1.37 -0.41 -0.35
N MET A 13 -0.79 -1.27 -1.20
CA MET A 13 -1.55 -2.15 -2.09
C MET A 13 -1.67 -3.56 -1.53
N PHE A 14 -0.56 -4.09 -0.98
CA PHE A 14 -0.52 -5.36 -0.28
C PHE A 14 0.73 -5.47 0.59
N SER A 15 0.83 -6.54 1.39
CA SER A 15 2.01 -6.84 2.22
C SER A 15 2.53 -8.26 1.99
N ASP A 16 3.72 -8.56 2.53
CA ASP A 16 4.39 -9.87 2.45
C ASP A 16 3.70 -10.99 3.24
N ILE A 17 2.56 -10.71 3.88
CA ILE A 17 1.75 -11.72 4.58
C ILE A 17 1.04 -12.68 3.61
N TYR A 18 0.87 -12.26 2.36
CA TYR A 18 0.23 -13.05 1.31
C TYR A 18 1.26 -13.87 0.53
N LYS A 19 0.77 -14.89 -0.21
CA LYS A 19 1.64 -15.63 -1.12
C LYS A 19 1.83 -14.83 -2.40
N ILE A 20 3.03 -14.32 -2.61
CA ILE A 20 3.41 -13.54 -3.78
C ILE A 20 4.19 -14.44 -4.75
N ARG A 21 3.82 -14.45 -6.02
CA ARG A 21 4.49 -15.16 -7.11
C ARG A 21 4.89 -14.18 -8.20
N GLU A 22 6.07 -14.33 -8.77
CA GLU A 22 6.48 -13.54 -9.92
C GLU A 22 5.97 -14.20 -11.21
N ILE A 23 5.28 -13.43 -12.05
CA ILE A 23 4.76 -13.87 -13.35
C ILE A 23 5.28 -12.94 -14.47
N ALA A 24 5.08 -13.34 -15.73
CA ALA A 24 5.52 -12.59 -16.90
C ALA A 24 7.00 -12.20 -16.83
N ASP A 25 7.88 -13.19 -16.63
CA ASP A 25 9.34 -13.02 -16.51
C ASP A 25 9.77 -12.01 -15.43
N GLY A 26 8.99 -11.92 -14.35
CA GLY A 26 9.27 -11.03 -13.22
C GLY A 26 8.80 -9.58 -13.41
N LEU A 27 7.91 -9.32 -14.36
CA LEU A 27 7.30 -8.00 -14.58
C LEU A 27 6.08 -7.75 -13.71
N CYS A 28 5.33 -8.81 -13.39
CA CYS A 28 4.15 -8.71 -12.56
C CYS A 28 4.27 -9.60 -11.32
N LEU A 29 3.65 -9.14 -10.25
CA LEU A 29 3.49 -9.89 -9.01
C LEU A 29 2.05 -10.36 -8.93
N GLU A 30 1.88 -11.66 -8.71
CA GLU A 30 0.61 -12.30 -8.49
C GLU A 30 0.47 -12.61 -7.01
N VAL A 31 -0.57 -12.09 -6.39
CA VAL A 31 -0.81 -12.18 -4.94
C VAL A 31 -2.07 -13.00 -4.72
N GLU A 32 -1.90 -14.18 -4.11
CA GLU A 32 -3.00 -15.09 -3.79
C GLU A 32 -3.75 -14.58 -2.55
N GLY A 33 -5.03 -14.27 -2.73
CA GLY A 33 -5.94 -13.87 -1.66
C GLY A 33 -6.86 -15.01 -1.24
N LYS A 34 -7.77 -14.70 -0.33
CA LYS A 34 -8.84 -15.59 0.12
C LYS A 34 -10.16 -14.83 0.20
N MET A 35 -11.25 -15.52 -0.11
CA MET A 35 -12.58 -14.99 0.16
C MET A 35 -12.84 -15.01 1.67
N VAL A 36 -13.20 -13.86 2.23
CA VAL A 36 -13.54 -13.70 3.65
C VAL A 36 -14.86 -12.94 3.77
N SER A 37 -15.68 -13.35 4.74
CA SER A 37 -16.90 -12.64 5.13
C SER A 37 -16.68 -11.96 6.47
N ARG A 38 -16.94 -10.66 6.55
CA ARG A 38 -16.97 -9.90 7.80
C ARG A 38 -18.38 -9.37 8.03
N THR A 39 -18.85 -9.48 9.26
CA THR A 39 -20.08 -8.82 9.69
C THR A 39 -19.70 -7.42 10.16
N GLU A 40 -20.02 -6.40 9.38
CA GLU A 40 -19.98 -5.02 9.89
C GLU A 40 -21.24 -4.75 10.72
N GLY A 41 -21.08 -4.11 11.89
CA GLY A 41 -22.20 -3.76 12.76
C GLY A 41 -22.26 -4.44 14.13
N ASN A 42 -21.27 -5.26 14.53
CA ASN A 42 -21.11 -5.60 15.95
C ASN A 42 -20.42 -4.44 16.69
N ILE A 43 -21.05 -3.27 16.69
CA ILE A 43 -20.86 -2.35 17.81
C ILE A 43 -21.65 -3.00 18.93
N ASP A 44 -20.95 -3.59 19.89
CA ASP A 44 -21.59 -3.99 21.13
C ASP A 44 -22.21 -2.70 21.69
N ASP A 45 -23.54 -2.60 21.70
CA ASP A 45 -24.27 -1.44 22.23
C ASP A 45 -23.84 -1.09 23.66
N SER A 46 -23.13 -2.00 24.36
CA SER A 46 -22.48 -1.73 25.64
C SER A 46 -21.28 -0.78 25.59
N LEU A 47 -20.69 -0.53 24.42
CA LEU A 47 -19.56 0.40 24.22
C LEU A 47 -20.00 1.84 23.88
N ILE A 48 -21.26 2.06 23.49
CA ILE A 48 -21.84 3.40 23.45
C ILE A 48 -22.25 3.76 24.88
N GLY A 49 -21.24 4.21 25.64
CA GLY A 49 -21.37 4.64 27.01
C GLY A 49 -22.48 5.68 27.19
N GLY A 50 -23.59 5.20 27.76
CA GLY A 50 -24.61 5.90 28.55
C GLY A 50 -24.73 7.42 28.41
N ASN A 51 -25.77 7.85 27.70
CA ASN A 51 -26.65 8.86 28.25
C ASN A 51 -28.12 8.43 28.04
N ALA A 52 -28.68 7.77 29.05
CA ALA A 52 -30.08 7.37 29.07
C ALA A 52 -30.96 8.60 29.35
N SER A 53 -31.69 9.09 28.35
CA SER A 53 -32.88 9.90 28.58
C SER A 53 -33.87 9.84 27.41
N ALA A 54 -35.03 9.23 27.73
CA ALA A 54 -36.38 9.47 27.21
C ALA A 54 -36.79 8.86 25.85
N GLU A 55 -37.56 7.77 25.99
CA GLU A 55 -38.79 7.39 25.27
C GLU A 55 -38.87 7.57 23.74
N GLY A 56 -38.81 6.45 23.03
CA GLY A 56 -39.38 6.25 21.69
C GLY A 56 -39.49 4.75 21.40
N PRO A 57 -40.65 4.22 20.95
CA PRO A 57 -40.79 2.83 20.61
C PRO A 57 -40.16 2.53 19.24
N GLU A 58 -40.00 1.23 18.99
CA GLU A 58 -39.73 0.60 17.70
C GLU A 58 -38.24 0.36 17.40
N GLY A 59 -37.79 -0.82 17.86
CA GLY A 59 -36.53 -1.42 17.45
C GLY A 59 -36.58 -1.75 15.96
N GLU A 60 -35.93 -0.90 15.17
CA GLU A 60 -35.48 -1.25 13.84
C GLU A 60 -34.26 -2.17 14.02
N GLY A 61 -34.47 -3.47 13.83
CA GLY A 61 -33.38 -4.44 13.85
C GLY A 61 -32.36 -4.05 12.79
N THR A 62 -31.20 -3.56 13.23
CA THR A 62 -30.11 -3.18 12.33
C THR A 62 -29.70 -4.44 11.56
N GLU A 63 -30.02 -4.47 10.28
CA GLU A 63 -29.67 -5.59 9.40
C GLU A 63 -28.15 -5.69 9.38
N SER A 64 -27.60 -6.71 10.05
CA SER A 64 -26.18 -6.99 10.06
C SER A 64 -25.74 -7.27 8.62
N THR A 65 -25.09 -6.31 7.98
CA THR A 65 -24.64 -6.47 6.60
C THR A 65 -23.38 -7.32 6.62
N VAL A 66 -23.50 -8.57 6.18
CA VAL A 66 -22.34 -9.44 5.98
C VAL A 66 -21.67 -9.04 4.67
N ILE A 67 -20.51 -8.39 4.76
CA ILE A 67 -19.70 -8.02 3.61
C ILE A 67 -18.76 -9.19 3.31
N THR A 68 -18.92 -9.79 2.13
CA THR A 68 -18.03 -10.83 1.63
C THR A 68 -17.12 -10.23 0.55
N GLY A 69 -15.81 -10.41 0.68
CA GLY A 69 -14.84 -9.87 -0.24
C GLY A 69 -13.50 -10.61 -0.19
N VAL A 70 -12.57 -10.20 -1.06
CA VAL A 70 -11.20 -10.70 -1.02
C VAL A 70 -10.48 -10.06 0.15
N ASP A 71 -9.80 -10.86 0.97
CA ASP A 71 -9.08 -10.41 2.16
C ASP A 71 -8.07 -9.30 1.88
N ILE A 72 -7.35 -9.35 0.76
CA ILE A 72 -6.43 -8.28 0.30
C ILE A 72 -7.19 -6.96 0.14
N VAL A 73 -8.31 -6.99 -0.58
CA VAL A 73 -9.14 -5.80 -0.85
C VAL A 73 -9.68 -5.21 0.46
N MET A 74 -10.18 -6.07 1.36
CA MET A 74 -10.75 -5.63 2.63
C MET A 74 -9.72 -5.14 3.64
N ASN A 75 -8.50 -5.69 3.63
CA ASN A 75 -7.44 -5.29 4.56
C ASN A 75 -6.75 -3.99 4.15
N HIS A 76 -6.61 -3.76 2.84
CA HIS A 76 -5.92 -2.60 2.28
C HIS A 76 -6.91 -1.54 1.75
N HIS A 77 -8.20 -1.68 2.07
CA HIS A 77 -9.28 -0.76 1.68
C HIS A 77 -9.27 -0.40 0.18
N LEU A 78 -8.93 -1.38 -0.67
CA LEU A 78 -8.87 -1.17 -2.11
C LEU A 78 -10.28 -0.90 -2.67
N GLN A 79 -10.38 0.07 -3.56
CA GLN A 79 -11.64 0.51 -4.12
C GLN A 79 -11.89 -0.17 -5.46
N GLU A 80 -13.04 -0.80 -5.63
CA GLU A 80 -13.43 -1.38 -6.92
C GLU A 80 -13.71 -0.26 -7.92
N THR A 81 -13.23 -0.42 -9.14
CA THR A 81 -13.51 0.49 -10.25
C THR A 81 -13.84 -0.28 -11.52
N SER A 82 -14.51 0.38 -12.46
CA SER A 82 -14.86 -0.21 -13.74
C SER A 82 -14.29 0.61 -14.89
N PHE A 83 -13.70 -0.08 -15.87
CA PHE A 83 -13.18 0.55 -17.07
C PHE A 83 -13.92 0.04 -18.30
N THR A 84 -14.05 0.89 -19.32
CA THR A 84 -14.27 0.42 -20.68
C THR A 84 -12.94 -0.01 -21.30
N LYS A 85 -12.97 -0.92 -22.27
CA LYS A 85 -11.75 -1.38 -22.95
C LYS A 85 -10.95 -0.24 -23.58
N GLU A 86 -11.63 0.82 -24.03
CA GLU A 86 -10.99 2.01 -24.60
C GLU A 86 -10.39 2.92 -23.51
N ALA A 87 -11.13 3.13 -22.42
CA ALA A 87 -10.64 3.90 -21.28
C ALA A 87 -9.40 3.25 -20.66
N TYR A 88 -9.42 1.92 -20.46
CA TYR A 88 -8.28 1.18 -19.93
C TYR A 88 -7.05 1.26 -20.83
N LYS A 89 -7.23 1.19 -22.17
CA LYS A 89 -6.13 1.39 -23.12
C LYS A 89 -5.48 2.77 -23.01
N LYS A 90 -6.27 3.80 -22.71
CA LYS A 90 -5.73 5.15 -22.50
C LYS A 90 -5.01 5.23 -21.17
N TYR A 91 -5.68 4.83 -20.09
CA TYR A 91 -5.14 4.79 -18.73
C TYR A 91 -3.79 4.05 -18.68
N ILE A 92 -3.72 2.81 -19.18
CA ILE A 92 -2.50 2.00 -19.05
C ILE A 92 -1.33 2.58 -19.86
N LYS A 93 -1.61 3.28 -20.97
CA LYS A 93 -0.58 3.99 -21.75
C LYS A 93 -0.02 5.17 -20.98
N ASP A 94 -0.87 5.91 -20.27
CA ASP A 94 -0.44 7.06 -19.48
C ASP A 94 0.29 6.60 -18.21
N TYR A 95 -0.23 5.57 -17.52
CA TYR A 95 0.45 4.89 -16.41
C TYR A 95 1.86 4.40 -16.79
N MET A 96 2.02 3.76 -17.96
CA MET A 96 3.32 3.32 -18.44
C MET A 96 4.32 4.46 -18.67
N LYS A 97 3.86 5.64 -19.10
CA LYS A 97 4.75 6.80 -19.24
C LYS A 97 5.22 7.28 -17.87
N SER A 98 4.31 7.31 -16.88
CA SER A 98 4.64 7.71 -15.50
C SER A 98 5.66 6.76 -14.89
N ILE A 99 5.45 5.45 -14.99
CA ILE A 99 6.39 4.44 -14.49
C ILE A 99 7.72 4.48 -15.24
N LYS A 100 7.70 4.65 -16.57
CA LYS A 100 8.92 4.83 -17.36
C LYS A 100 9.74 6.02 -16.86
N GLY A 101 9.12 7.17 -16.60
CA GLY A 101 9.84 8.36 -16.10
C GLY A 101 10.53 8.08 -14.76
N LYS A 102 9.84 7.39 -13.84
CA LYS A 102 10.43 6.99 -12.55
C LYS A 102 11.53 5.94 -12.69
N LEU A 103 11.37 4.98 -13.59
CA LEU A 103 12.40 3.98 -13.90
C LEU A 103 13.64 4.64 -14.51
N GLU A 104 13.51 5.64 -15.38
CA GLU A 104 14.66 6.37 -15.95
C GLU A 104 15.48 7.09 -14.86
N GLU A 105 14.82 7.60 -13.82
CA GLU A 105 15.47 8.28 -12.68
C GLU A 105 16.15 7.29 -11.71
N GLN A 106 15.49 6.18 -11.38
CA GLN A 106 15.95 5.26 -10.35
C GLN A 106 16.77 4.08 -10.88
N ARG A 107 16.36 3.51 -12.02
CA ARG A 107 16.84 2.22 -12.58
C ARG A 107 16.72 2.20 -14.12
N PRO A 108 17.50 3.02 -14.83
CA PRO A 108 17.36 3.18 -16.28
C PRO A 108 17.57 1.88 -17.08
N GLU A 109 18.31 0.91 -16.52
CA GLU A 109 18.52 -0.40 -17.11
C GLU A 109 17.25 -1.26 -17.21
N ARG A 110 16.27 -1.02 -16.33
CA ARG A 110 14.99 -1.76 -16.28
C ARG A 110 13.93 -1.21 -17.26
N VAL A 111 14.15 -0.02 -17.81
CA VAL A 111 13.20 0.65 -18.71
C VAL A 111 12.90 -0.20 -19.97
N LYS A 112 13.94 -0.74 -20.60
CA LYS A 112 13.79 -1.56 -21.81
C LYS A 112 13.00 -2.85 -21.58
N PRO A 113 13.38 -3.73 -20.62
CA PRO A 113 12.62 -4.95 -20.36
C PRO A 113 11.19 -4.66 -19.89
N PHE A 114 10.98 -3.61 -19.09
CA PHE A 114 9.64 -3.18 -18.68
C PHE A 114 8.78 -2.81 -19.89
N MET A 115 9.27 -1.93 -20.77
CA MET A 115 8.49 -1.49 -21.93
C MET A 115 8.11 -2.64 -22.88
N THR A 116 9.00 -3.60 -23.10
CA THR A 116 8.74 -4.73 -23.97
C THR A 116 7.72 -5.69 -23.36
N GLY A 117 7.97 -6.20 -22.16
CA GLY A 117 7.08 -7.20 -21.60
C GLY A 117 5.77 -6.62 -21.06
N ALA A 118 5.74 -5.36 -20.62
CA ALA A 118 4.49 -4.72 -20.25
C ALA A 118 3.56 -4.52 -21.47
N ALA A 119 4.11 -4.31 -22.67
CA ALA A 119 3.31 -4.28 -23.90
C ALA A 119 2.66 -5.64 -24.23
N GLU A 120 3.34 -6.75 -23.94
CA GLU A 120 2.77 -8.10 -24.07
C GLU A 120 1.70 -8.37 -23.01
N GLN A 121 1.99 -7.99 -21.77
CA GLN A 121 1.04 -8.15 -20.67
C GLN A 121 -0.23 -7.32 -20.88
N ILE A 122 -0.14 -6.09 -21.39
CA ILE A 122 -1.32 -5.31 -21.79
C ILE A 122 -2.16 -6.07 -22.81
N LYS A 123 -1.53 -6.67 -23.84
CA LYS A 123 -2.29 -7.41 -24.87
C LYS A 123 -3.04 -8.58 -24.24
N HIS A 124 -2.41 -9.31 -23.32
CA HIS A 124 -3.05 -10.40 -22.59
C HIS A 124 -4.23 -9.91 -21.73
N ILE A 125 -4.04 -8.83 -20.98
CA ILE A 125 -5.09 -8.22 -20.15
C ILE A 125 -6.26 -7.75 -21.01
N LEU A 126 -5.98 -7.10 -22.15
CA LEU A 126 -7.02 -6.63 -23.08
C LEU A 126 -7.77 -7.76 -23.78
N ALA A 127 -7.14 -8.93 -23.97
CA ALA A 127 -7.80 -10.11 -24.52
C ALA A 127 -8.80 -10.68 -23.51
N ASN A 128 -8.42 -10.74 -22.24
CA ASN A 128 -9.21 -11.29 -21.13
C ASN A 128 -9.92 -10.22 -20.29
N PHE A 129 -10.12 -9.01 -20.84
CA PHE A 129 -10.58 -7.81 -20.13
C PHE A 129 -11.87 -8.00 -19.32
N LYS A 130 -12.76 -8.90 -19.77
CA LYS A 130 -14.04 -9.16 -19.11
C LYS A 130 -13.94 -10.04 -17.86
N ASN A 131 -12.85 -10.78 -17.70
CA ASN A 131 -12.65 -11.66 -16.55
C ASN A 131 -12.05 -10.90 -15.37
N TYR A 132 -11.24 -9.87 -15.68
CA TYR A 132 -10.61 -9.05 -14.65
C TYR A 132 -11.59 -8.07 -14.02
N GLN A 133 -11.54 -8.00 -12.69
CA GLN A 133 -12.07 -6.90 -11.91
C GLN A 133 -10.94 -5.92 -11.58
N PHE A 134 -11.22 -4.62 -11.61
CA PHE A 134 -10.22 -3.58 -11.43
C PHE A 134 -10.35 -2.96 -10.05
N PHE A 135 -9.23 -2.84 -9.34
CA PHE A 135 -9.16 -2.22 -8.03
C PHE A 135 -8.09 -1.12 -8.02
N ILE A 136 -8.33 -0.04 -7.29
CA ILE A 136 -7.39 1.06 -7.08
C ILE A 136 -7.08 1.21 -5.58
N GLY A 137 -5.99 1.88 -5.27
CA GLY A 137 -5.63 2.21 -3.89
C GLY A 137 -6.71 3.06 -3.19
N GLU A 138 -6.64 3.11 -1.86
CA GLU A 138 -7.60 3.82 -1.00
C GLU A 138 -7.83 5.28 -1.42
N ASN A 139 -6.77 5.98 -1.85
CA ASN A 139 -6.87 7.39 -2.26
C ASN A 139 -7.56 7.59 -3.62
N MET A 140 -7.98 6.51 -4.28
CA MET A 140 -8.68 6.54 -5.57
C MET A 140 -7.94 7.34 -6.65
N ASN A 141 -6.60 7.37 -6.60
CA ASN A 141 -5.80 8.15 -7.54
C ASN A 141 -5.96 7.60 -8.96
N PRO A 142 -6.50 8.37 -9.93
CA PRO A 142 -6.73 7.89 -11.29
C PRO A 142 -5.44 7.64 -12.08
N ASP A 143 -4.31 8.20 -11.62
CA ASP A 143 -2.98 7.99 -12.21
C ASP A 143 -2.19 6.89 -11.49
N GLY A 144 -2.68 6.43 -10.33
CA GLY A 144 -2.07 5.37 -9.53
C GLY A 144 -2.23 3.99 -10.16
N MET A 145 -1.64 2.97 -9.54
CA MET A 145 -1.73 1.59 -10.02
C MET A 145 -3.16 1.03 -9.92
N VAL A 146 -3.58 0.36 -10.99
CA VAL A 146 -4.77 -0.49 -11.01
C VAL A 146 -4.35 -1.95 -10.83
N ALA A 147 -4.85 -2.56 -9.75
CA ALA A 147 -4.72 -3.98 -9.47
C ALA A 147 -5.79 -4.78 -10.21
N LEU A 148 -5.40 -5.93 -10.75
CA LEU A 148 -6.29 -6.79 -11.54
C LEU A 148 -6.64 -8.03 -10.73
N LEU A 149 -7.89 -8.17 -10.32
CA LEU A 149 -8.38 -9.35 -9.64
C LEU A 149 -8.94 -10.35 -10.67
N ASP A 150 -8.54 -11.60 -10.56
CA ASP A 150 -9.11 -12.74 -11.29
C ASP A 150 -9.18 -13.98 -10.37
N TYR A 151 -9.86 -15.02 -10.82
CA TYR A 151 -10.01 -16.28 -10.09
C TYR A 151 -9.26 -17.39 -10.80
N ARG A 152 -8.65 -18.30 -10.02
CA ARG A 152 -7.97 -19.48 -10.59
C ARG A 152 -8.96 -20.36 -11.36
N GLU A 153 -8.43 -21.38 -12.03
CA GLU A 153 -9.25 -22.39 -12.73
C GLU A 153 -10.28 -23.08 -11.80
N ASP A 154 -10.04 -23.06 -10.49
CA ASP A 154 -10.99 -23.55 -9.48
C ASP A 154 -12.23 -22.65 -9.30
N GLY A 155 -12.18 -21.40 -9.78
CA GLY A 155 -13.23 -20.39 -9.62
C GLY A 155 -13.42 -19.89 -8.18
N VAL A 156 -12.56 -20.28 -7.24
CA VAL A 156 -12.73 -20.03 -5.81
C VAL A 156 -11.57 -19.23 -5.25
N THR A 157 -10.35 -19.47 -5.71
CA THR A 157 -9.16 -18.81 -5.18
C THR A 157 -8.93 -17.48 -5.91
N PRO A 158 -9.17 -16.32 -5.27
CA PRO A 158 -8.89 -15.02 -5.87
C PRO A 158 -7.38 -14.78 -5.92
N TYR A 159 -6.92 -14.17 -7.00
CA TYR A 159 -5.55 -13.68 -7.11
C TYR A 159 -5.53 -12.29 -7.74
N MET A 160 -4.65 -11.43 -7.24
CA MET A 160 -4.48 -10.07 -7.74
C MET A 160 -3.14 -9.92 -8.44
N ILE A 161 -3.14 -9.28 -9.61
CA ILE A 161 -1.94 -8.99 -10.39
C ILE A 161 -1.58 -7.52 -10.22
N PHE A 162 -0.31 -7.27 -9.90
CA PHE A 162 0.29 -5.94 -9.77
C PHE A 162 1.53 -5.83 -10.65
N PHE A 163 1.89 -4.63 -11.09
CA PHE A 163 3.15 -4.39 -11.82
C PHE A 163 4.30 -4.21 -10.84
N LYS A 164 5.34 -5.06 -10.95
CA LYS A 164 6.49 -5.05 -10.03
C LYS A 164 7.25 -3.74 -10.09
N ASP A 165 7.50 -3.23 -11.29
CA ASP A 165 8.22 -1.97 -11.50
C ASP A 165 7.36 -0.73 -11.14
N GLY A 166 6.06 -0.92 -10.86
CA GLY A 166 5.15 0.11 -10.34
C GLY A 166 5.01 0.11 -8.82
N LEU A 167 5.77 -0.74 -8.12
CA LEU A 167 5.70 -0.91 -6.68
C LEU A 167 7.01 -0.52 -5.99
N GLU A 168 6.89 0.15 -4.86
CA GLU A 168 7.96 0.40 -3.91
C GLU A 168 7.85 -0.56 -2.72
N MET A 169 8.98 -1.17 -2.34
CA MET A 169 9.03 -2.09 -1.20
C MET A 169 9.53 -1.35 0.04
N GLU A 170 8.68 -1.21 1.05
CA GLU A 170 9.04 -0.63 2.34
C GLU A 170 9.18 -1.72 3.39
N LYS A 171 10.35 -1.80 4.03
CA LYS A 171 10.59 -2.76 5.12
C LYS A 171 10.26 -2.11 6.47
N CYS A 172 9.15 -2.51 7.07
CA CYS A 172 8.80 -2.12 8.43
C CYS A 172 9.52 -3.02 9.44
N VAL A 173 10.37 -2.40 10.25
CA VAL A 173 11.01 -3.04 11.41
C VAL A 173 10.25 -2.57 12.65
N SER A 174 9.65 -3.49 13.40
CA SER A 174 8.98 -3.15 14.66
C SER A 174 10.01 -2.58 15.64
N MET A 175 9.79 -1.36 16.13
CA MET A 175 10.68 -0.73 17.12
C MET A 175 10.73 -1.46 18.48
N SER A 176 10.00 -2.57 18.64
CA SER A 176 10.07 -3.44 19.83
C SER A 176 11.43 -4.09 20.05
N ASN A 177 12.29 -4.15 19.02
CA ASN A 177 13.67 -4.66 19.13
C ASN A 177 14.75 -3.58 19.19
N LEU A 178 14.37 -2.29 19.12
CA LEU A 178 15.26 -1.24 19.58
C LEU A 178 15.07 -1.20 21.09
N ALA A 179 15.97 -1.85 21.83
CA ALA A 179 16.16 -1.49 23.23
C ALA A 179 16.33 0.03 23.25
N CYS A 180 15.32 0.76 23.75
CA CYS A 180 15.46 2.18 24.02
C CYS A 180 16.76 2.34 24.81
N PRO A 181 17.77 3.08 24.31
CA PRO A 181 18.86 3.44 25.18
C PRO A 181 18.24 4.19 26.37
N PRO A 182 18.65 3.87 27.61
CA PRO A 182 18.03 4.48 28.78
C PRO A 182 18.07 6.01 28.66
N PRO A 183 17.08 6.74 29.18
CA PRO A 183 16.86 8.17 28.93
C PRO A 183 18.00 9.12 29.35
N VAL A 184 19.09 8.58 29.87
CA VAL A 184 20.17 9.33 30.52
C VAL A 184 21.36 9.62 29.60
N LEU A 185 21.45 8.99 28.42
CA LEU A 185 22.58 9.20 27.49
C LEU A 185 22.26 10.09 26.29
N TYR A 186 20.99 10.41 26.04
CA TYR A 186 20.59 11.22 24.89
C TYR A 186 20.97 12.70 25.06
N ASN A 187 20.96 13.22 26.29
CA ASN A 187 21.28 14.62 26.54
C ASN A 187 22.78 14.95 26.52
N SER A 188 23.67 14.01 26.79
CA SER A 188 25.11 14.35 26.82
C SER A 188 25.74 14.28 25.42
N VAL A 189 25.38 13.30 24.59
CA VAL A 189 25.98 13.15 23.25
C VAL A 189 25.46 14.21 22.28
N VAL A 190 24.16 14.51 22.30
CA VAL A 190 23.54 15.49 21.39
C VAL A 190 23.99 16.91 21.71
N VAL A 191 24.11 17.28 22.99
CA VAL A 191 24.58 18.61 23.42
C VAL A 191 26.07 18.81 23.08
N THR A 192 26.90 17.77 23.19
CA THR A 192 28.33 17.89 22.84
C THR A 192 28.53 18.01 21.33
N PHE A 193 27.69 17.36 20.51
CA PHE A 193 27.75 17.43 19.05
C PHE A 193 27.24 18.77 18.51
N LEU A 194 26.20 19.36 19.12
CA LEU A 194 25.62 20.64 18.71
C LEU A 194 26.48 21.84 19.14
N ASN A 195 27.14 21.78 20.31
CA ASN A 195 28.06 22.84 20.77
C ASN A 195 29.31 22.97 19.89
N GLY A 196 29.67 21.93 19.12
CA GLY A 196 30.76 21.98 18.14
C GLY A 196 30.41 22.76 16.86
N TRP A 197 29.13 23.00 16.58
CA TRP A 197 28.62 23.65 15.37
C TRP A 197 27.95 25.01 15.62
N GLY A 198 27.91 25.49 16.86
CA GLY A 198 27.48 26.87 17.19
C GLY A 198 26.00 27.16 16.93
N LEU A 199 25.12 26.16 16.96
CA LEU A 199 23.68 26.34 16.77
C LEU A 199 22.98 26.37 18.14
N GLY A 200 22.33 27.49 18.45
CA GLY A 200 21.57 27.72 19.68
C GLY A 200 20.26 26.93 19.75
N GLU A 201 19.77 26.77 20.98
CA GLU A 201 18.67 25.88 21.40
C GLU A 201 17.32 26.05 20.67
N ASP A 202 17.15 27.10 19.86
CA ASP A 202 15.90 27.41 19.15
C ASP A 202 15.66 26.56 17.88
N THR A 203 16.64 25.75 17.45
CA THR A 203 16.49 24.85 16.28
C THR A 203 15.95 23.46 16.63
N VAL A 204 15.74 23.15 17.91
CA VAL A 204 15.36 21.81 18.39
C VAL A 204 13.89 21.48 18.06
N TRP A 205 13.02 22.48 17.87
CA TRP A 205 11.59 22.25 17.65
C TRP A 205 11.21 21.96 16.19
N ASP A 206 12.01 22.35 15.21
CA ASP A 206 11.69 22.17 13.79
C ASP A 206 12.12 20.80 13.23
N MET A 207 12.91 20.03 14.00
CA MET A 207 13.27 18.65 13.66
C MET A 207 12.21 17.61 14.04
N ARG A 208 11.07 18.00 14.64
CA ARG A 208 10.02 17.04 15.05
C ARG A 208 9.18 16.46 13.91
N PHE A 209 9.43 16.80 12.64
CA PHE A 209 8.61 16.28 11.53
C PHE A 209 9.35 15.79 10.28
N LYS A 210 10.68 15.81 10.25
CA LYS A 210 11.44 15.24 9.12
C LYS A 210 12.20 14.01 9.55
N SER A 211 11.45 12.92 9.57
CA SER A 211 11.89 11.54 9.41
C SER A 211 13.13 11.14 10.22
N LEU A 212 12.89 10.49 11.37
CA LEU A 212 13.89 9.76 12.14
C LEU A 212 14.68 8.75 11.28
N SER A 213 14.15 8.33 10.12
CA SER A 213 14.84 7.42 9.19
C SER A 213 16.02 8.06 8.47
N SER A 214 15.98 9.38 8.19
CA SER A 214 17.08 10.09 7.53
C SER A 214 18.29 10.26 8.46
N PHE A 215 18.05 10.39 9.76
CA PHE A 215 19.12 10.55 10.76
C PHE A 215 19.84 9.21 11.05
N ILE A 216 19.09 8.10 11.04
CA ILE A 216 19.66 6.75 11.21
C ILE A 216 20.47 6.36 9.96
N GLY A 217 20.04 6.76 8.76
CA GLY A 217 20.79 6.55 7.52
C GLY A 217 22.15 7.26 7.51
N MET A 218 22.22 8.51 7.98
CA MET A 218 23.48 9.27 8.04
C MET A 218 24.52 8.67 9.00
N LEU A 219 24.10 8.05 10.11
CA LEU A 219 25.04 7.43 11.05
C LEU A 219 25.70 6.15 10.49
N SER A 220 25.06 5.46 9.55
CA SER A 220 25.60 4.23 8.95
C SER A 220 26.72 4.46 7.92
N CYS A 221 26.94 5.71 7.49
CA CYS A 221 28.04 6.07 6.58
C CYS A 221 29.33 6.51 7.31
N LEU A 222 29.32 6.57 8.65
CA LEU A 222 30.45 7.08 9.45
C LEU A 222 31.11 6.01 10.32
N PHE A 223 30.74 4.73 10.18
CA PHE A 223 31.41 3.58 10.78
C PHE A 223 31.59 2.44 9.77
#